data_AF-A0A9D8PM52-F1
#
_entry.id   AF-A0A9D8PM52-F1
#
_cell.length_a   1.000
_cell.length_b   1.000
_cell.length_c   1.000
_cell.angle_alpha   90.00
_cell.angle_beta   90.00
_cell.angle_gamma   90.00
#
_symmetry.space_group_name_H-M   'P 1'
#
loop_
_entity.id
_entity.type
_entity.pdbx_description
1 polymer ?
#
loop_
_entity_poly.entity_id
_entity_poly.type
_entity_poly.pdbx_seq_one_letter_code
_entity_poly.pdbx_strand_id
1 'polypeptide(L)'
;MTTPGRTTQLEAVNIMLDVIGEQPVNTLQGEQITEARQALSVLMEFHKDGQTRGWTWNSEQGYPFAKSVDGTITVPANLASLVLVDTQDWGTRFVLRGARVYDTVAHSYVLPAGLQALLADVVWFLPWEECSEAYNRWTSIRAARSFAGRALGDAAIPRLVELDEQAALIELERAEADQAQGNWLSPDPAFPSQWPDAGLRRNAGRLL
;
A
#
# COMPACT_ATOMS: atom_id res chain seq x y z
N MET A 1 -2.48 -26.55 24.07
CA MET A 1 -3.17 -25.82 22.98
C MET A 1 -2.32 -24.61 22.68
N THR A 2 -1.79 -24.50 21.46
CA THR A 2 -0.98 -23.36 21.01
C THR A 2 -1.93 -22.33 20.39
N THR A 3 -1.88 -21.09 20.88
CA THR A 3 -2.58 -19.98 20.24
C THR A 3 -1.90 -19.70 18.90
N PRO A 4 -2.62 -19.70 17.76
CA PRO A 4 -2.03 -19.33 16.48
C PRO A 4 -1.54 -17.87 16.53
N GLY A 5 -0.34 -17.64 15.99
CA GLY A 5 0.22 -16.30 15.82
C GLY A 5 -0.36 -15.61 14.58
N ARG A 6 0.25 -14.48 14.21
CA ARG A 6 -0.03 -13.81 12.93
C ARG A 6 0.52 -14.65 11.78
N THR A 7 -0.16 -14.59 10.63
CA THR A 7 0.27 -15.32 9.43
C THR A 7 1.62 -14.79 8.97
N THR A 8 2.65 -15.63 9.07
CA THR A 8 4.00 -15.31 8.60
C THR A 8 4.09 -15.38 7.09
N GLN A 9 5.13 -14.75 6.52
CA GLN A 9 5.36 -14.82 5.07
C GLN A 9 5.55 -16.26 4.57
N LEU A 10 6.19 -17.13 5.36
CA LEU A 10 6.38 -18.54 5.03
C LEU A 10 5.04 -19.28 4.98
N GLU A 11 4.16 -19.06 5.96
CA GLU A 11 2.82 -19.66 5.98
C GLU A 11 1.98 -19.19 4.80
N ALA A 12 2.05 -17.90 4.43
CA ALA A 12 1.38 -17.37 3.24
C ALA A 12 1.84 -18.06 1.95
N VAL A 13 3.15 -18.27 1.78
CA VAL A 13 3.70 -19.02 0.62
C VAL A 13 3.24 -20.47 0.64
N ASN A 14 3.21 -21.12 1.80
CA ASN A 14 2.75 -22.49 1.92
C ASN A 14 1.26 -22.64 1.58
N ILE A 15 0.42 -21.67 1.92
CA ILE A 15 -0.98 -21.62 1.48
C ILE A 15 -1.05 -21.57 -0.06
N MET A 16 -0.20 -20.78 -0.71
CA MET A 16 -0.18 -20.69 -2.17
C MET A 16 0.26 -21.99 -2.85
N LEU A 17 1.23 -22.71 -2.26
CA LEU A 17 1.68 -24.02 -2.75
C LEU A 17 0.59 -25.09 -2.58
N ASP A 18 -0.12 -25.08 -1.45
CA ASP A 18 -1.20 -26.03 -1.18
C ASP A 18 -2.35 -25.91 -2.19
N VAL A 19 -2.68 -24.68 -2.63
CA VAL A 19 -3.72 -24.44 -3.66
C VAL A 19 -3.41 -25.13 -5.00
N ILE A 20 -2.13 -25.31 -5.33
CA ILE A 20 -1.71 -26.03 -6.55
C ILE A 20 -1.36 -27.52 -6.29
N GLY A 21 -1.50 -27.98 -5.05
CA GLY A 21 -1.18 -29.36 -4.63
C GLY A 21 0.30 -29.64 -4.42
N GLU A 22 1.13 -28.61 -4.25
CA GLU A 22 2.56 -28.76 -3.99
C GLU A 22 2.85 -28.88 -2.48
N GLN A 23 3.98 -29.51 -2.14
CA GLN A 23 4.35 -29.69 -0.74
C GLN A 23 4.81 -28.39 -0.08
N PRO A 24 4.48 -28.17 1.21
CA PRO A 24 4.92 -26.98 1.93
C PRO A 24 6.43 -26.98 2.16
N VAL A 25 7.01 -25.79 2.17
CA VAL A 25 8.43 -25.56 2.44
C VAL A 25 8.66 -25.09 3.86
N ASN A 26 9.86 -25.32 4.38
CA ASN A 26 10.26 -24.94 5.74
C ASN A 26 11.09 -23.64 5.79
N THR A 27 11.60 -23.17 4.65
CA THR A 27 12.39 -21.93 4.54
C THR A 27 12.15 -21.25 3.20
N LEU A 28 12.21 -19.92 3.18
CA LEU A 28 12.18 -19.12 1.95
C LEU A 28 13.60 -18.76 1.47
N GLN A 29 14.61 -18.90 2.32
CA GLN A 29 16.00 -18.53 1.99
C GLN A 29 16.75 -19.71 1.38
N GLY A 30 17.30 -19.50 0.18
CA GLY A 30 18.11 -20.50 -0.53
C GLY A 30 17.29 -21.62 -1.18
N GLU A 31 15.97 -21.43 -1.31
CA GLU A 31 15.06 -22.43 -1.86
C GLU A 31 15.38 -22.71 -3.34
N GLN A 32 15.54 -24.00 -3.67
CA GLN A 32 15.82 -24.45 -5.04
C GLN A 32 14.53 -24.80 -5.80
N ILE A 33 13.43 -24.96 -5.07
CA ILE A 33 12.11 -25.21 -5.66
C ILE A 33 11.67 -23.96 -6.42
N THR A 34 11.42 -24.12 -7.72
CA THR A 34 11.11 -23.00 -8.62
C THR A 34 9.74 -22.41 -8.30
N GLU A 35 8.80 -23.27 -7.93
CA GLU A 35 7.42 -22.97 -7.59
C GLU A 35 7.34 -22.11 -6.33
N ALA A 36 8.12 -22.42 -5.30
CA ALA A 36 8.19 -21.62 -4.07
C ALA A 36 8.77 -20.22 -4.33
N ARG A 37 9.78 -20.11 -5.20
CA ARG A 37 10.33 -18.80 -5.61
C ARG A 37 9.34 -17.98 -6.42
N GLN A 38 8.59 -18.62 -7.31
CA GLN A 38 7.54 -17.97 -8.08
C GLN A 38 6.40 -17.51 -7.17
N ALA A 39 5.94 -18.37 -6.25
CA ALA A 39 4.93 -18.04 -5.26
C ALA A 39 5.34 -16.83 -4.42
N LEU A 40 6.58 -16.81 -3.91
CA LEU A 40 7.12 -15.66 -3.17
C LEU A 40 7.14 -14.38 -4.01
N SER A 41 7.55 -14.46 -5.27
CA SER A 41 7.55 -13.30 -6.18
C SER A 41 6.14 -12.76 -6.41
N VAL A 42 5.16 -13.65 -6.61
CA VAL A 42 3.75 -13.29 -6.79
C VAL A 42 3.19 -12.69 -5.50
N LEU A 43 3.50 -13.27 -4.35
CA LEU A 43 3.09 -12.73 -3.05
C LEU A 43 3.61 -11.30 -2.86
N MET A 44 4.88 -11.04 -3.17
CA MET A 44 5.46 -9.70 -3.05
C MET A 44 4.88 -8.70 -4.07
N GLU A 45 4.52 -9.16 -5.28
CA GLU A 45 3.83 -8.35 -6.28
C GLU A 45 2.48 -7.86 -5.75
N PHE A 46 1.65 -8.77 -5.25
CA PHE A 46 0.34 -8.44 -4.68
C PHE A 46 0.44 -7.71 -3.34
N HIS A 47 1.47 -7.99 -2.54
CA HIS A 47 1.76 -7.23 -1.32
C HIS A 47 2.05 -5.77 -1.62
N LYS A 48 2.78 -5.49 -2.70
CA LYS A 48 3.05 -4.13 -3.14
C LYS A 48 1.78 -3.47 -3.70
N ASP A 49 1.06 -4.14 -4.59
CA ASP A 49 -0.19 -3.62 -5.18
C ASP A 49 -1.29 -3.38 -4.14
N GLY A 50 -1.42 -4.24 -3.14
CA GLY A 50 -2.41 -4.09 -2.08
C GLY A 50 -2.16 -2.85 -1.20
N GLN A 51 -0.89 -2.52 -0.95
CA GLN A 51 -0.53 -1.36 -0.13
C GLN A 51 -0.71 -0.02 -0.86
N THR A 52 -0.68 0.01 -2.20
CA THR A 52 -0.87 1.26 -2.95
C THR A 52 -2.28 1.83 -2.81
N ARG A 53 -3.24 1.04 -2.33
CA ARG A 53 -4.61 1.50 -2.05
C ARG A 53 -4.66 2.55 -0.93
N GLY A 54 -3.70 2.52 -0.01
CA GLY A 54 -3.71 3.35 1.19
C GLY A 54 -4.75 2.85 2.20
N TRP A 55 -4.28 2.50 3.38
CA TRP A 55 -5.03 2.01 4.53
C TRP A 55 -4.65 2.86 5.74
N THR A 56 -5.53 2.97 6.75
CA THR A 56 -5.25 3.78 7.95
C THR A 56 -3.91 3.43 8.60
N TRP A 57 -3.49 2.16 8.55
CA TRP A 57 -2.23 1.69 9.13
C TRP A 57 -0.97 1.96 8.29
N ASN A 58 -1.07 2.27 7.00
CA ASN A 58 0.09 2.65 6.16
C ASN A 58 -0.01 4.05 5.55
N SER A 59 -1.05 4.82 5.89
CA SER A 59 -1.21 6.21 5.47
C SER A 59 -0.94 7.16 6.63
N GLU A 60 -0.16 8.21 6.37
CA GLU A 60 0.07 9.31 7.29
C GLU A 60 -0.28 10.63 6.62
N GLN A 61 -0.95 11.52 7.35
CA GLN A 61 -1.32 12.85 6.85
C GLN A 61 -0.37 13.92 7.37
N GLY A 62 -0.05 14.90 6.53
CA GLY A 62 0.81 16.02 6.92
C GLY A 62 2.19 15.60 7.43
N TYR A 63 2.77 14.54 6.89
CA TYR A 63 4.12 14.09 7.27
C TYR A 63 5.16 15.15 6.86
N PRO A 64 6.02 15.63 7.78
CA PRO A 64 6.98 16.68 7.49
C PRO A 64 8.25 16.14 6.82
N PHE A 65 8.49 16.55 5.59
CA PHE A 65 9.78 16.36 4.92
C PHE A 65 10.69 17.56 5.13
N ALA A 66 11.74 17.37 5.93
CA ALA A 66 12.72 18.40 6.23
C ALA A 66 13.65 18.67 5.03
N LYS A 67 13.94 19.95 4.79
CA LYS A 67 14.90 20.39 3.79
C LYS A 67 16.34 20.10 4.26
N SER A 68 17.14 19.49 3.39
CA SER A 68 18.57 19.26 3.64
C SER A 68 19.39 20.57 3.58
N VAL A 69 20.63 20.53 4.04
CA VAL A 69 21.59 21.65 3.98
C VAL A 69 21.81 22.12 2.53
N ASP A 70 21.78 21.19 1.57
CA ASP A 70 21.90 21.47 0.13
C ASP A 70 20.67 22.16 -0.47
N GLY A 71 19.64 22.37 0.34
CA GLY A 71 18.39 23.01 -0.03
C GLY A 71 17.42 22.12 -0.80
N THR A 72 17.69 20.82 -0.91
CA THR A 72 16.83 19.83 -1.55
C THR A 72 16.03 19.04 -0.52
N ILE A 73 14.84 18.58 -0.89
CA ILE A 73 14.09 17.55 -0.14
C ILE A 73 14.20 16.23 -0.90
N THR A 74 14.71 15.20 -0.22
CA THR A 74 14.77 13.83 -0.72
C THR A 74 13.72 12.98 -0.04
N VAL A 75 13.04 12.18 -0.85
CA VAL A 75 11.93 11.33 -0.45
C VAL A 75 12.44 9.88 -0.42
N PRO A 76 12.15 9.10 0.63
CA PRO A 76 12.66 7.74 0.76
C PRO A 76 12.02 6.78 -0.25
N ALA A 77 12.70 5.66 -0.53
CA ALA A 77 12.29 4.72 -1.57
C ALA A 77 11.11 3.82 -1.20
N ASN A 78 10.76 3.72 0.09
CA ASN A 78 9.67 2.90 0.62
C ASN A 78 8.31 3.61 0.57
N LEU A 79 8.10 4.44 -0.47
CA LEU A 79 6.88 5.23 -0.63
C LEU A 79 6.04 4.73 -1.79
N ALA A 80 4.78 4.46 -1.49
CA ALA A 80 3.78 4.00 -2.43
C ALA A 80 3.12 5.16 -3.16
N SER A 81 2.72 6.18 -2.41
CA SER A 81 2.11 7.40 -2.92
C SER A 81 2.50 8.58 -2.04
N LEU A 82 2.65 9.75 -2.67
CA LEU A 82 2.94 10.99 -1.99
C LEU A 82 2.14 12.11 -2.66
N VAL A 83 1.31 12.78 -1.87
CA VAL A 83 0.53 13.94 -2.28
C VAL A 83 0.97 15.11 -1.42
N LEU A 84 1.52 16.13 -2.06
CA LEU A 84 1.99 17.31 -1.35
C LEU A 84 0.81 18.13 -0.87
N VAL A 85 0.79 18.45 0.42
CA VAL A 85 -0.24 19.28 1.04
C VAL A 85 0.24 20.72 1.03
N ASP A 86 -0.50 21.58 0.36
CA ASP A 86 -0.20 23.01 0.33
C ASP A 86 -0.67 23.66 1.63
N THR A 87 0.27 23.91 2.54
CA THR A 87 -0.01 24.58 3.81
C THR A 87 0.34 26.06 3.82
N GLN A 88 0.91 26.59 2.74
CA GLN A 88 1.46 27.96 2.73
C GLN A 88 1.14 28.73 1.43
N ASP A 89 0.03 28.35 0.78
CA ASP A 89 -0.50 28.97 -0.45
C ASP A 89 0.51 28.98 -1.62
N TRP A 90 1.39 27.98 -1.70
CA TRP A 90 2.33 27.83 -2.81
C TRP A 90 1.71 27.16 -4.05
N GLY A 91 0.46 26.71 -3.96
CA GLY A 91 -0.24 25.95 -4.98
C GLY A 91 0.43 24.59 -5.25
N THR A 92 0.07 23.97 -6.39
CA THR A 92 0.71 22.77 -6.94
C THR A 92 2.09 23.06 -7.56
N ARG A 93 2.91 23.86 -6.87
CA ARG A 93 4.25 24.27 -7.31
C ARG A 93 5.27 23.14 -7.23
N PHE A 94 5.20 22.35 -6.16
CA PHE A 94 6.14 21.28 -5.89
C PHE A 94 5.63 19.97 -6.48
N VAL A 95 6.52 19.23 -7.15
CA VAL A 95 6.22 17.92 -7.73
C VAL A 95 7.35 16.95 -7.43
N LEU A 96 7.04 15.68 -7.23
CA LEU A 96 8.06 14.65 -7.05
C LEU A 96 8.64 14.25 -8.43
N ARG A 97 9.96 14.22 -8.56
CA ARG A 97 10.66 13.67 -9.73
C ARG A 97 11.77 12.72 -9.27
N GLY A 98 11.56 11.43 -9.48
CA GLY A 98 12.42 10.40 -8.89
C GLY A 98 12.35 10.47 -7.37
N ALA A 99 13.49 10.58 -6.70
CA ALA A 99 13.57 10.68 -5.24
C ALA A 99 13.66 12.12 -4.71
N ARG A 100 13.47 13.14 -5.54
CA ARG A 100 13.65 14.55 -5.16
C ARG A 100 12.43 15.39 -5.49
N VAL A 101 12.12 16.33 -4.60
CA VAL A 101 11.09 17.35 -4.85
C VAL A 101 11.63 18.39 -5.82
N TYR A 102 10.86 18.69 -6.85
CA TYR A 102 11.16 19.65 -7.90
C TYR A 102 10.18 20.82 -7.85
N ASP A 103 10.71 22.03 -7.95
CA ASP A 103 9.93 23.25 -8.06
C ASP A 103 9.61 23.55 -9.52
N THR A 104 8.33 23.51 -9.89
CA THR A 104 7.88 23.75 -11.28
C THR A 104 7.93 25.22 -11.69
N VAL A 105 7.93 26.15 -10.74
CA VAL A 105 7.94 27.60 -11.00
C VAL A 105 9.38 28.12 -11.10
N ALA A 106 10.24 27.69 -10.17
CA ALA A 106 11.66 28.07 -10.19
C ALA A 106 12.52 27.19 -11.12
N HIS A 107 11.93 26.12 -11.66
CA HIS A 107 12.60 25.10 -12.47
C HIS A 107 13.88 24.55 -11.82
N SER A 108 13.85 24.31 -10.51
CA SER A 108 15.03 23.93 -9.72
C SER A 108 14.68 22.88 -8.66
N TYR A 109 15.71 22.16 -8.21
CA TYR A 109 15.62 21.25 -7.06
C TYR A 109 15.97 21.95 -5.74
N VAL A 110 16.50 23.17 -5.80
CA VAL A 110 16.82 23.98 -4.63
C VAL A 110 15.58 24.77 -4.23
N LEU A 111 15.04 24.43 -3.06
CA LEU A 111 13.81 25.01 -2.54
C LEU A 111 14.07 26.38 -1.89
N PRO A 112 13.10 27.30 -1.91
CA PRO A 112 13.25 28.66 -1.38
C PRO A 112 13.69 28.68 0.09
N ALA A 113 14.42 29.72 0.50
CA ALA A 113 14.98 29.82 1.85
C ALA A 113 13.92 29.89 2.97
N GLY A 114 12.72 30.40 2.66
CA GLY A 114 11.60 30.46 3.62
C GLY A 114 10.88 29.13 3.86
N LEU A 115 11.17 28.08 3.10
CA LEU A 115 10.56 26.76 3.26
C LEU A 115 11.52 25.86 4.06
N GLN A 116 11.13 25.53 5.30
CA GLN A 116 11.90 24.66 6.19
C GLN A 116 11.50 23.18 6.06
N ALA A 117 10.20 22.92 5.97
CA ALA A 117 9.64 21.59 5.77
C ALA A 117 8.46 21.66 4.79
N LEU A 118 8.27 20.58 4.05
CA LEU A 118 7.11 20.38 3.18
C LEU A 118 6.23 19.28 3.78
N LEU A 119 4.95 19.57 3.98
CA LEU A 119 3.99 18.60 4.49
C LEU A 119 3.41 17.82 3.33
N ALA A 120 3.26 16.51 3.51
CA ALA A 120 2.66 15.65 2.50
C ALA A 120 1.78 14.58 3.15
N ASP A 121 0.75 14.17 2.43
CA ASP A 121 0.00 12.96 2.71
C ASP A 121 0.72 11.81 2.02
N VAL A 122 1.02 10.78 2.80
CA VAL A 122 2.01 9.78 2.46
C VAL A 122 1.43 8.39 2.67
N VAL A 123 1.68 7.49 1.72
CA VAL A 123 1.41 6.06 1.86
C VAL A 123 2.72 5.31 1.85
N TRP A 124 2.99 4.58 2.92
CA TRP A 124 4.23 3.82 3.14
C TRP A 124 4.11 2.38 2.66
N PHE A 125 5.21 1.83 2.14
CA PHE A 125 5.39 0.40 2.01
C PHE A 125 5.95 -0.17 3.31
N LEU A 126 5.14 -1.00 3.97
CA LEU A 126 5.49 -1.70 5.20
C LEU A 126 5.89 -3.16 4.92
N PRO A 127 6.77 -3.73 5.75
CA PRO A 127 7.10 -5.15 5.71
C PRO A 127 5.88 -6.00 6.11
N TRP A 128 5.88 -7.27 5.70
CA TRP A 128 4.77 -8.21 5.96
C TRP A 128 4.37 -8.29 7.45
N GLU A 129 5.38 -8.26 8.33
CA GLU A 129 5.21 -8.34 9.78
C GLU A 129 4.59 -7.06 10.39
N GLU A 130 4.48 -5.95 9.66
CA GLU A 130 3.85 -4.72 10.14
C GLU A 130 2.43 -4.54 9.58
N CYS A 131 2.01 -5.34 8.61
CA CYS A 131 0.69 -5.26 8.01
C CYS A 131 -0.39 -5.97 8.83
N SER A 132 -1.64 -5.49 8.80
CA SER A 132 -2.72 -6.12 9.56
C SER A 132 -2.95 -7.59 9.15
N GLU A 133 -3.40 -8.43 10.09
CA GLU A 133 -3.68 -9.84 9.80
C GLU A 133 -4.77 -10.01 8.73
N ALA A 134 -5.79 -9.15 8.75
CA ALA A 134 -6.84 -9.13 7.74
C ALA A 134 -6.26 -8.86 6.33
N TYR A 135 -5.30 -7.94 6.24
CA TYR A 135 -4.61 -7.63 5.00
C TYR A 135 -3.73 -8.79 4.52
N ASN A 136 -2.98 -9.42 5.43
CA ASN A 136 -2.13 -10.57 5.12
C ASN A 136 -2.96 -11.74 4.58
N ARG A 137 -4.14 -12.00 5.18
CA ARG A 137 -5.07 -13.02 4.70
C ARG A 137 -5.60 -12.71 3.31
N TRP A 138 -6.12 -11.49 3.08
CA TRP A 138 -6.62 -11.08 1.78
C TRP A 138 -5.53 -11.17 0.69
N THR A 139 -4.33 -10.67 0.98
CA THR A 139 -3.19 -10.68 0.06
C THR A 139 -2.76 -12.11 -0.27
N SER A 140 -2.72 -13.01 0.71
CA SER A 140 -2.36 -14.42 0.51
C SER A 140 -3.34 -15.13 -0.43
N ILE A 141 -4.65 -14.95 -0.21
CA ILE A 141 -5.70 -15.57 -1.04
C ILE A 141 -5.67 -15.00 -2.47
N ARG A 142 -5.55 -13.67 -2.59
CA ARG A 142 -5.45 -12.99 -3.89
C ARG A 142 -4.20 -13.43 -4.67
N ALA A 143 -3.07 -13.54 -4.00
CA ALA A 143 -1.82 -14.04 -4.58
C ALA A 143 -1.94 -15.51 -4.99
N ALA A 144 -2.55 -16.37 -4.15
CA ALA A 144 -2.78 -17.77 -4.45
C ALA A 144 -3.65 -17.95 -5.71
N ARG A 145 -4.70 -17.13 -5.87
CA ARG A 145 -5.56 -17.15 -7.07
C ARG A 145 -4.76 -16.86 -8.34
N SER A 146 -3.93 -15.81 -8.32
CA SER A 146 -3.12 -15.44 -9.48
C SER A 146 -2.02 -16.48 -9.74
N PHE A 147 -1.39 -17.00 -8.69
CA PHE A 147 -0.37 -18.03 -8.78
C PHE A 147 -0.90 -19.32 -9.39
N ALA A 148 -2.06 -19.80 -8.94
CA ALA A 148 -2.72 -20.99 -9.50
C ALA A 148 -3.00 -20.83 -11.01
N GLY A 149 -3.48 -19.66 -11.42
CA GLY A 149 -3.69 -19.35 -12.84
C GLY A 149 -2.40 -19.31 -13.66
N ARG A 150 -1.30 -18.77 -13.10
CA ARG A 150 0.01 -18.70 -13.77
C ARG A 150 0.70 -20.08 -13.84
N ALA A 151 0.56 -20.91 -12.81
CA ALA A 151 1.25 -22.20 -12.70
C ALA A 151 0.54 -23.33 -13.48
N LEU A 152 -0.79 -23.42 -13.36
CA LEU A 152 -1.55 -24.55 -13.91
C LEU A 152 -2.21 -24.24 -15.26
N GLY A 153 -2.39 -22.95 -15.60
CA GLY A 153 -3.06 -22.54 -16.83
C GLY A 153 -4.56 -22.89 -16.90
N ASP A 154 -5.15 -23.37 -15.79
CA ASP A 154 -6.56 -23.70 -15.67
C ASP A 154 -7.34 -22.56 -14.98
N ALA A 155 -8.54 -22.28 -15.48
CA ALA A 155 -9.45 -21.26 -14.96
C ALA A 155 -10.37 -21.79 -13.83
N ALA A 156 -10.43 -23.11 -13.59
CA ALA A 156 -11.32 -23.68 -12.58
C ALA A 156 -10.93 -23.29 -11.15
N ILE A 157 -9.65 -23.42 -10.78
CA ILE A 157 -9.16 -23.10 -9.43
C ILE A 157 -9.28 -21.59 -9.15
N PRO A 158 -8.85 -20.68 -10.04
CA PRO A 158 -9.01 -19.26 -9.79
C PRO A 158 -10.45 -18.82 -9.54
N ARG A 159 -11.43 -19.47 -10.21
CA ARG A 159 -12.86 -19.19 -10.03
C ARG A 159 -13.39 -19.66 -8.67
N LEU A 160 -12.84 -20.74 -8.12
CA LEU A 160 -13.20 -21.22 -6.78
C LEU A 160 -12.71 -20.23 -5.71
N VAL A 161 -11.46 -19.77 -5.84
CA VAL A 161 -10.80 -18.88 -4.88
C VAL A 161 -11.36 -17.44 -4.92
N GLU A 162 -12.04 -17.06 -6.01
CA GLU A 162 -12.62 -15.72 -6.16
C GLU A 162 -13.62 -15.36 -5.04
N LEU A 163 -14.47 -16.30 -4.62
CA LEU A 163 -15.43 -16.09 -3.54
C LEU A 163 -14.73 -15.88 -2.19
N ASP A 164 -13.67 -16.65 -1.93
CA ASP A 164 -12.87 -16.53 -0.71
C ASP A 164 -12.08 -15.21 -0.69
N GLU A 165 -11.58 -14.76 -1.84
CA GLU A 165 -10.93 -13.45 -1.97
C GLU A 165 -11.90 -12.32 -1.64
N GLN A 166 -13.13 -12.38 -2.16
CA GLN A 166 -14.16 -11.38 -1.89
C GLN A 166 -14.54 -11.35 -0.41
N ALA A 167 -14.73 -12.52 0.22
CA ALA A 167 -15.00 -12.61 1.65
C ALA A 167 -13.86 -12.01 2.48
N ALA A 168 -12.60 -12.30 2.12
CA ALA A 168 -11.43 -11.74 2.80
C ALA A 168 -11.32 -10.22 2.62
N LEU A 169 -11.69 -9.69 1.44
CA LEU A 169 -11.72 -8.25 1.19
C LEU A 169 -12.77 -7.55 2.06
N ILE A 170 -13.97 -8.12 2.18
CA ILE A 170 -15.03 -7.56 3.03
C ILE A 170 -14.59 -7.49 4.49
N GLU A 171 -13.93 -8.54 5.00
CA GLU A 171 -13.40 -8.54 6.38
C GLU A 171 -12.27 -7.51 6.56
N LEU A 172 -11.43 -7.30 5.55
CA LEU A 172 -10.41 -6.25 5.57
C LEU A 172 -11.05 -4.85 5.59
N GLU A 173 -12.05 -4.60 4.75
CA GLU A 173 -12.78 -3.33 4.72
C GLU A 173 -13.51 -3.07 6.04
N ARG A 174 -14.08 -4.11 6.66
CA ARG A 174 -14.70 -4.02 7.98
C ARG A 174 -13.69 -3.66 9.06
N ALA A 175 -12.56 -4.37 9.10
CA ALA A 175 -11.49 -4.09 10.05
C ALA A 175 -10.97 -2.66 9.88
N GLU A 176 -10.90 -2.18 8.64
CA GLU A 176 -10.51 -0.82 8.35
C GLU A 176 -11.55 0.22 8.79
N ALA A 177 -12.83 -0.04 8.55
CA ALA A 177 -13.91 0.84 9.00
C ALA A 177 -13.89 1.01 10.53
N ASP A 178 -13.59 -0.07 11.26
CA ASP A 178 -13.47 -0.05 12.73
C ASP A 178 -12.23 0.75 13.20
N GLN A 179 -11.11 0.70 12.46
CA GLN A 179 -9.87 1.43 12.78
C GLN A 179 -9.93 2.91 12.42
N ALA A 180 -10.51 3.24 11.26
CA ALA A 180 -10.60 4.62 10.77
C ALA A 180 -11.49 5.51 11.65
N GLN A 181 -12.37 4.93 12.48
CA GLN A 181 -13.27 5.63 13.41
C GLN A 181 -13.93 6.89 12.81
N GLY A 182 -14.34 6.80 11.54
CA GLY A 182 -14.89 7.93 10.80
C GLY A 182 -16.20 8.43 11.41
N ASN A 183 -16.17 9.59 12.05
CA ASN A 183 -17.37 10.23 12.57
C ASN A 183 -18.09 11.01 11.46
N TRP A 184 -19.35 10.70 11.16
CA TRP A 184 -20.09 11.42 10.10
C TRP A 184 -20.34 12.91 10.41
N LEU A 185 -20.22 13.32 11.68
CA LEU A 185 -20.44 14.70 12.16
C LEU A 185 -19.17 15.55 12.24
N SER A 186 -18.00 14.93 12.08
CA SER A 186 -16.74 15.65 11.96
C SER A 186 -16.15 15.28 10.62
N PRO A 187 -16.03 16.21 9.65
CA PRO A 187 -15.20 15.96 8.49
C PRO A 187 -13.76 15.87 8.98
N ASP A 188 -13.39 14.70 9.47
CA ASP A 188 -12.00 14.36 9.68
C ASP A 188 -11.36 14.37 8.28
N PRO A 189 -10.26 15.09 8.05
CA PRO A 189 -9.47 14.93 6.85
C PRO A 189 -9.04 13.47 6.60
N ALA A 190 -9.19 12.56 7.58
CA ALA A 190 -9.05 11.10 7.47
C ALA A 190 -9.97 10.38 6.46
N PHE A 191 -10.87 11.08 5.75
CA PHE A 191 -11.55 10.53 4.57
C PHE A 191 -10.81 10.92 3.27
N PRO A 192 -9.76 10.18 2.84
CA PRO A 192 -9.37 10.23 1.45
C PRO A 192 -10.57 9.72 0.64
N SER A 193 -10.87 10.36 -0.49
CA SER A 193 -11.97 9.97 -1.37
C SER A 193 -11.79 8.52 -1.86
N GLN A 194 -12.38 7.55 -1.15
CA GLN A 194 -12.15 6.11 -1.34
C GLN A 194 -12.89 5.50 -2.55
N TRP A 195 -13.13 6.29 -3.60
CA TRP A 195 -13.72 5.75 -4.83
C TRP A 195 -12.61 5.68 -5.87
N PRO A 196 -12.25 4.48 -6.36
CA PRO A 196 -11.28 4.32 -7.44
C PRO A 196 -11.67 5.10 -8.72
N ASP A 197 -12.95 5.46 -8.86
CA ASP A 197 -13.52 6.16 -10.02
C ASP A 197 -13.81 7.66 -9.76
N ALA A 198 -13.52 8.18 -8.56
CA ALA A 198 -13.61 9.62 -8.30
C ALA A 198 -12.27 10.27 -8.61
N GLY A 199 -12.02 10.51 -9.90
CA GLY A 199 -10.88 11.28 -10.36
C GLY A 199 -10.70 12.57 -9.56
N LEU A 200 -9.45 12.84 -9.19
CA LEU A 200 -8.92 14.02 -8.48
C LEU A 200 -9.61 15.34 -8.88
N ARG A 201 -10.74 15.65 -8.23
CA ARG A 201 -11.38 16.96 -8.30
C ARG A 201 -11.81 17.41 -6.91
N ARG A 202 -10.82 17.84 -6.12
CA ARG A 202 -11.06 18.86 -5.09
C ARG A 202 -10.68 20.24 -5.67
N ASN A 203 -11.62 20.86 -6.38
CA ASN A 203 -11.85 22.31 -6.33
C ASN A 203 -13.01 22.76 -7.25
N ALA A 204 -14.14 23.12 -6.64
CA ALA A 204 -14.93 24.29 -7.01
C ALA A 204 -15.99 24.50 -5.92
N GLY A 205 -15.82 25.53 -5.10
CA GLY A 205 -16.91 26.01 -4.24
C GLY A 205 -16.56 26.28 -2.78
N ARG A 206 -15.51 27.06 -2.51
CA ARG A 206 -15.54 27.94 -1.34
C ARG A 206 -15.91 29.34 -1.84
N LEU A 207 -17.20 29.60 -1.96
CA LEU A 207 -17.76 30.95 -2.03
C LEU A 207 -18.97 31.03 -1.12
N LEU A 208 -18.89 32.02 -0.23
CA LEU A 208 -19.81 32.45 0.83
C LEU A 208 -19.73 31.65 2.13
#